data_AF-A0A0F5IW81-F1
#
_entry.id   AF-A0A0F5IW81-F1
#
_cell.length_a   1.000
_cell.length_b   1.000
_cell.length_c   1.000
_cell.angle_alpha   90.00
_cell.angle_beta   90.00
_cell.angle_gamma   90.00
#
_symmetry.space_group_name_H-M   'P 1'
#
loop_
_entity.id
_entity.type
_entity.pdbx_description
1 polymer ?
#
loop_
_entity_poly.entity_id
_entity_poly.type
_entity_poly.pdbx_seq_one_letter_code
_entity_poly.pdbx_strand_id
1 'polypeptide(L)'
;MRTNKFLVMSMLATVFLCSCSNEEEPAVGGIPEAMQVRAGIGEATRAVIDAGYGSDLAVSFARLDNPISNDDWTTPAIGATRLGGGGNTSVTFATAQTYMPANGQSVLIGYYPQAALSGKNNPTVSYTITGDEDIMATEVQTGAANAKFIPFTFQHLLTQLQFKCSGSAEAVKKWTKVSSITVKNVYNTLSLSLDKTSGATLATTGSANTSLSVIGCPEEVSAPDAADPQIGYLMVYPVADMGTESAAIALEVKATYDGTEKTLQVPISNISGGAQKGQSHLITLNFTIDGEITIEAGIAEWQPGNGGSSTITPGA
;
A
#
# COMPACT_ATOMS: atom_id res chain seq x y z
N MET A 1 62.78 42.29 46.24
CA MET A 1 61.43 42.85 46.48
C MET A 1 60.46 41.68 46.39
N ARG A 2 59.94 41.15 47.51
CA ARG A 2 58.73 41.61 48.24
C ARG A 2 57.45 41.38 47.39
N THR A 3 56.40 40.66 47.79
CA THR A 3 56.03 39.97 49.05
C THR A 3 54.84 39.04 48.74
N ASN A 4 54.78 37.86 49.39
CA ASN A 4 53.57 37.03 49.53
C ASN A 4 52.45 37.78 50.28
N LYS A 5 51.18 37.53 49.92
CA LYS A 5 50.04 37.60 50.86
C LYS A 5 48.98 36.54 50.53
N PHE A 6 48.82 35.61 51.47
CA PHE A 6 47.64 34.77 51.67
C PHE A 6 46.55 35.57 52.41
N LEU A 7 45.27 35.37 52.05
CA LEU A 7 44.07 35.61 52.87
C LEU A 7 42.88 34.89 52.16
N VAL A 8 42.43 33.70 52.55
CA VAL A 8 41.43 33.34 53.60
C VAL A 8 39.99 33.78 53.27
N MET A 9 39.14 32.74 53.09
CA MET A 9 37.73 32.60 53.49
C MET A 9 36.63 33.44 52.80
N SER A 10 35.76 32.76 52.04
CA SER A 10 34.30 32.83 52.27
C SER A 10 33.56 31.74 51.48
N MET A 11 33.15 30.72 52.22
CA MET A 11 32.09 29.78 51.86
C MET A 11 30.77 30.56 51.70
N LEU A 12 30.13 30.49 50.54
CA LEU A 12 28.76 30.97 50.36
C LEU A 12 27.91 29.83 49.81
N ALA A 13 27.05 29.31 50.68
CA ALA A 13 26.06 28.29 50.38
C ALA A 13 24.95 28.90 49.51
N THR A 14 24.79 28.43 48.28
CA THR A 14 23.58 28.68 47.49
C THR A 14 22.47 27.75 47.99
N VAL A 15 21.49 28.38 48.63
CA VAL A 15 20.24 27.77 49.10
C VAL A 15 19.43 27.28 47.91
N PHE A 16 19.07 25.99 47.90
CA PHE A 16 17.97 25.46 47.08
C PHE A 16 16.67 26.07 47.59
N LEU A 17 16.05 26.95 46.81
CA LEU A 17 14.63 27.26 46.96
C LEU A 17 13.87 26.48 45.88
N CYS A 18 13.29 25.36 46.29
CA CYS A 18 12.09 24.84 45.65
C CYS A 18 11.03 25.93 45.71
N SER A 19 10.66 26.48 44.56
CA SER A 19 9.41 27.21 44.39
C SER A 19 8.61 26.48 43.32
N CYS A 20 7.62 25.72 43.79
CA CYS A 20 6.50 25.31 42.96
C CYS A 20 5.63 26.56 42.77
N SER A 21 5.83 27.32 41.69
CA SER A 21 4.78 28.21 41.19
C SER A 21 4.09 27.50 40.02
N ASN A 22 2.83 27.13 40.26
CA ASN A 22 1.86 26.95 39.19
C ASN A 22 1.57 28.34 38.62
N GLU A 23 2.41 28.81 37.72
CA GLU A 23 2.07 29.91 36.83
C GLU A 23 1.60 29.30 35.53
N GLU A 24 0.28 29.35 35.31
CA GLU A 24 -0.28 29.20 33.97
C GLU A 24 0.30 30.33 33.14
N GLU A 25 1.28 29.98 32.31
CA GLU A 25 1.82 30.85 31.29
C GLU A 25 0.64 31.32 30.42
N PRO A 26 0.42 32.64 30.27
CA PRO A 26 -0.63 33.11 29.39
C PRO A 26 -0.34 32.55 28.00
N ALA A 27 -1.36 32.01 27.34
CA ALA A 27 -1.27 31.50 25.98
C ALA A 27 -0.91 32.64 25.01
N VAL A 28 0.39 32.98 24.95
CA VAL A 28 0.99 33.73 23.87
C VAL A 28 0.81 32.85 22.65
N GLY A 29 0.11 33.37 21.63
CA GLY A 29 -0.14 32.69 20.36
C GLY A 29 1.14 32.03 19.85
N GLY A 30 1.20 30.72 20.03
CA GLY A 30 2.42 29.94 19.86
C GLY A 30 2.88 29.92 18.41
N ILE A 31 4.19 29.78 18.23
CA ILE A 31 4.79 29.44 16.93
C ILE A 31 4.05 28.20 16.40
N PRO A 32 3.54 28.21 15.15
CA PRO A 32 2.85 27.07 14.59
C PRO A 32 3.72 25.81 14.67
N GLU A 33 3.23 24.76 15.32
CA GLU A 33 3.98 23.53 15.47
C GLU A 33 3.99 22.75 14.13
N ALA A 34 5.19 22.39 13.66
CA ALA A 34 5.35 21.64 12.43
C ALA A 34 4.72 20.25 12.52
N MET A 35 4.01 19.86 11.47
CA MET A 35 3.36 18.56 11.36
C MET A 35 4.37 17.50 10.96
N GLN A 36 4.49 16.46 11.79
CA GLN A 36 5.34 15.30 11.55
C GLN A 36 4.45 14.08 11.38
N VAL A 37 4.57 13.41 10.24
CA VAL A 37 3.79 12.21 9.90
C VAL A 37 4.74 11.04 9.66
N ARG A 38 4.30 9.86 10.08
CA ARG A 38 4.93 8.59 9.77
C ARG A 38 3.89 7.67 9.15
N ALA A 39 4.31 6.79 8.25
CA ALA A 39 3.39 5.84 7.63
C ALA A 39 4.03 4.48 7.37
N GLY A 40 3.29 3.43 7.69
CA GLY A 40 3.56 2.07 7.26
C GLY A 40 2.85 1.72 5.97
N ILE A 41 3.16 0.54 5.44
CA ILE A 41 2.40 -0.12 4.37
C ILE A 41 1.73 -1.33 5.01
N GLY A 42 0.45 -1.52 4.72
CA GLY A 42 -0.34 -2.63 5.22
C GLY A 42 0.24 -3.96 4.74
N GLU A 43 0.30 -4.95 5.63
CA GLU A 43 0.71 -6.28 5.22
C GLU A 43 -0.36 -6.87 4.30
N ALA A 44 0.05 -7.32 3.11
CA ALA A 44 -0.78 -8.25 2.38
C ALA A 44 -0.77 -9.59 3.13
N THR A 45 -1.88 -10.31 3.11
CA THR A 45 -2.00 -11.57 3.86
C THR A 45 -1.10 -12.71 3.33
N ARG A 46 -0.31 -12.48 2.26
CA ARG A 46 0.53 -13.47 1.56
C ARG A 46 1.72 -12.81 0.86
N ALA A 47 2.66 -13.63 0.40
CA ALA A 47 3.80 -13.21 -0.43
C ALA A 47 3.32 -12.34 -1.60
N VAL A 48 3.74 -11.08 -1.61
CA VAL A 48 3.51 -10.13 -2.71
C VAL A 48 4.77 -10.12 -3.56
N ILE A 49 4.63 -10.06 -4.88
CA ILE A 49 5.77 -9.68 -5.72
C ILE A 49 6.03 -8.19 -5.45
N ASP A 50 7.11 -7.92 -4.71
CA ASP A 50 7.48 -6.62 -4.14
C ASP A 50 7.38 -5.50 -5.19
N ALA A 51 6.45 -4.55 -4.99
CA ALA A 51 6.29 -3.39 -5.85
C ALA A 51 7.35 -2.29 -5.59
N GLY A 52 8.45 -2.62 -4.90
CA GLY A 52 9.58 -1.73 -4.66
C GLY A 52 9.42 -0.87 -3.41
N TYR A 53 8.73 -1.35 -2.38
CA TYR A 53 8.48 -0.59 -1.14
C TYR A 53 9.74 -0.33 -0.30
N GLY A 54 10.85 -0.97 -0.64
CA GLY A 54 12.18 -0.60 -0.17
C GLY A 54 12.62 0.80 -0.63
N SER A 55 11.99 1.36 -1.66
CA SER A 55 12.24 2.69 -2.19
C SER A 55 11.21 3.72 -1.70
N ASP A 56 11.54 4.99 -1.86
CA ASP A 56 10.65 6.10 -1.53
C ASP A 56 9.39 6.08 -2.39
N LEU A 57 8.23 6.35 -1.77
CA LEU A 57 6.93 6.43 -2.44
C LEU A 57 6.44 7.88 -2.51
N ALA A 58 6.09 8.32 -3.71
CA ALA A 58 5.40 9.59 -3.93
C ALA A 58 3.91 9.45 -3.60
N VAL A 59 3.51 10.00 -2.46
CA VAL A 59 2.15 9.92 -1.91
C VAL A 59 1.50 11.30 -1.89
N SER A 60 0.21 11.36 -1.63
CA SER A 60 -0.52 12.61 -1.42
C SER A 60 -1.35 12.54 -0.15
N PHE A 61 -1.54 13.68 0.49
CA PHE A 61 -2.44 13.82 1.64
C PHE A 61 -3.52 14.83 1.32
N ALA A 62 -4.77 14.39 1.40
CA ALA A 62 -5.91 15.28 1.47
C ALA A 62 -6.04 15.81 2.90
N ARG A 63 -6.27 17.12 3.04
CA ARG A 63 -6.39 17.80 4.34
C ARG A 63 -7.70 18.56 4.45
N LEU A 64 -8.42 18.37 5.54
CA LEU A 64 -9.62 19.14 5.88
C LEU A 64 -9.44 19.74 7.28
N ASP A 65 -9.46 21.07 7.38
CA ASP A 65 -9.38 21.74 8.67
C ASP A 65 -10.78 22.08 9.21
N ASN A 66 -10.93 21.93 10.52
CA ASN A 66 -12.16 22.12 11.29
C ASN A 66 -13.34 21.30 10.74
N PRO A 67 -13.23 19.95 10.73
CA PRO A 67 -14.17 19.05 10.07
C PRO A 67 -15.60 19.09 10.62
N ILE A 68 -15.84 19.70 11.78
CA ILE A 68 -17.19 19.85 12.34
C ILE A 68 -17.97 20.95 11.60
N SER A 69 -17.30 22.03 11.23
CA SER A 69 -17.91 23.22 10.60
C SER A 69 -17.52 23.41 9.13
N ASN A 70 -16.70 22.51 8.59
CA ASN A 70 -16.18 22.57 7.24
C ASN A 70 -16.28 21.21 6.54
N ASP A 71 -16.60 21.27 5.24
CA ASP A 71 -16.67 20.12 4.33
C ASP A 71 -15.70 20.28 3.13
N ASP A 72 -15.11 21.46 2.96
CA ASP A 72 -14.21 21.76 1.85
C ASP A 72 -12.79 21.33 2.19
N TRP A 73 -12.35 20.26 1.53
CA TRP A 73 -10.98 19.79 1.57
C TRP A 73 -10.04 20.79 0.88
N THR A 74 -8.83 20.87 1.41
CA THR A 74 -7.74 21.69 0.87
C THR A 74 -7.37 21.19 -0.53
N THR A 75 -7.31 22.11 -1.48
CA THR A 75 -6.97 21.84 -2.88
C THR A 75 -5.88 22.82 -3.35
N PRO A 76 -4.81 22.35 -4.02
CA PRO A 76 -4.55 20.94 -4.36
C PRO A 76 -4.21 20.08 -3.13
N ALA A 77 -4.25 18.76 -3.29
CA ALA A 77 -3.72 17.86 -2.26
C ALA A 77 -2.25 18.15 -1.96
N ILE A 78 -1.82 17.80 -0.75
CA ILE A 78 -0.45 18.01 -0.30
C ILE A 78 0.39 16.85 -0.83
N GLY A 79 1.27 17.12 -1.79
CA GLY A 79 2.27 16.14 -2.21
C GLY A 79 3.23 15.81 -1.07
N ALA A 80 3.63 14.54 -0.96
CA ALA A 80 4.57 14.09 0.05
C ALA A 80 5.37 12.87 -0.42
N THR A 81 6.45 12.59 0.28
CA THR A 81 7.27 11.39 0.07
C THR A 81 7.29 10.57 1.34
N ARG A 82 6.82 9.31 1.27
CA ARG A 82 7.07 8.31 2.30
C ARG A 82 8.44 7.71 2.03
N LEU A 83 9.35 7.77 3.00
CA LEU A 83 10.66 7.17 2.90
C LEU A 83 10.55 5.64 2.73
N GLY A 84 11.38 5.05 1.88
CA GLY A 84 11.43 3.61 1.66
C GLY A 84 11.81 2.80 2.91
N GLY A 85 11.53 1.50 2.84
CA GLY A 85 11.84 0.55 3.90
C GLY A 85 10.62 0.05 4.66
N GLY A 86 10.86 -0.93 5.53
CA GLY A 86 9.83 -1.62 6.31
C GLY A 86 9.29 -0.80 7.49
N GLY A 87 8.06 -1.11 7.90
CA GLY A 87 7.40 -0.49 9.05
C GLY A 87 7.05 0.99 8.83
N ASN A 88 6.90 1.71 9.94
CA ASN A 88 6.49 3.11 9.96
C ASN A 88 7.68 4.04 9.68
N THR A 89 7.80 4.49 8.43
CA THR A 89 8.87 5.40 8.00
C THR A 89 8.37 6.85 7.97
N SER A 90 9.29 7.82 7.90
CA SER A 90 8.93 9.24 7.87
C SER A 90 8.22 9.62 6.57
N VAL A 91 7.25 10.53 6.68
CA VAL A 91 6.60 11.19 5.55
C VAL A 91 7.04 12.65 5.52
N THR A 92 7.63 13.07 4.41
CA THR A 92 8.04 14.46 4.19
C THR A 92 7.06 15.15 3.24
N PHE A 93 6.34 16.15 3.72
CA PHE A 93 5.48 16.96 2.86
C PHE A 93 6.32 17.84 1.93
N ALA A 94 5.94 17.94 0.66
CA ALA A 94 6.59 18.81 -0.32
C ALA A 94 6.46 20.29 0.07
N THR A 95 5.37 20.65 0.75
CA THR A 95 5.19 21.95 1.41
C THR A 95 5.00 21.75 2.90
N ALA A 96 5.81 22.41 3.72
CA ALA A 96 5.74 22.29 5.17
C ALA A 96 4.30 22.52 5.68
N GLN A 97 3.84 21.60 6.52
CA GLN A 97 2.52 21.66 7.15
C GLN A 97 2.67 21.94 8.63
N THR A 98 1.68 22.60 9.22
CA THR A 98 1.60 22.83 10.66
C THR A 98 0.30 22.27 11.21
N TYR A 99 0.34 21.83 12.46
CA TYR A 99 -0.86 21.47 13.20
C TYR A 99 -1.74 22.70 13.44
N MET A 100 -3.05 22.46 13.52
CA MET A 100 -3.99 23.48 13.98
C MET A 100 -3.76 23.78 15.48
N PRO A 101 -3.94 25.05 15.92
CA PRO A 101 -3.80 25.44 17.32
C PRO A 101 -4.87 24.79 18.21
N ALA A 102 -4.75 24.93 19.54
CA ALA A 102 -5.46 24.14 20.57
C ALA A 102 -7.00 24.04 20.51
N ASN A 103 -7.68 24.76 19.61
CA ASN A 103 -9.12 24.71 19.38
C ASN A 103 -9.53 24.27 17.96
N GLY A 104 -8.56 23.99 17.08
CA GLY A 104 -8.79 23.53 15.72
C GLY A 104 -8.31 22.10 15.53
N GLN A 105 -8.79 21.46 14.46
CA GLN A 105 -8.44 20.09 14.10
C GLN A 105 -8.17 19.98 12.61
N SER A 106 -7.29 19.07 12.23
CA SER A 106 -7.03 18.68 10.85
C SER A 106 -7.36 17.21 10.66
N VAL A 107 -8.16 16.88 9.66
CA VAL A 107 -8.33 15.52 9.15
C VAL A 107 -7.32 15.30 8.02
N LEU A 108 -6.65 14.16 8.04
CA LEU A 108 -5.78 13.71 6.96
C LEU A 108 -6.19 12.33 6.45
N ILE A 109 -6.11 12.18 5.12
CA ILE A 109 -6.14 10.90 4.43
C ILE A 109 -4.99 10.89 3.42
N GLY A 110 -4.08 9.94 3.57
CA GLY A 110 -3.02 9.67 2.60
C GLY A 110 -3.51 8.76 1.49
N TYR A 111 -3.02 8.95 0.27
CA TYR A 111 -3.24 8.04 -0.85
C TYR A 111 -2.02 7.94 -1.77
N TYR A 112 -1.92 6.79 -2.45
CA TYR A 112 -0.87 6.44 -3.39
C TYR A 112 -1.50 5.71 -4.60
N PRO A 113 -1.00 5.92 -5.83
CA PRO A 113 0.04 6.89 -6.22
C PRO A 113 -0.38 8.36 -6.05
N GLN A 114 0.59 9.27 -6.00
CA GLN A 114 0.30 10.71 -6.00
C GLN A 114 -0.51 11.12 -7.23
N ALA A 115 -1.65 11.77 -7.00
CA ALA A 115 -2.57 12.23 -8.04
C ALA A 115 -3.40 13.42 -7.54
N ALA A 116 -3.99 14.18 -8.47
CA ALA A 116 -4.73 15.40 -8.15
C ALA A 116 -6.13 15.09 -7.59
N LEU A 117 -6.59 15.92 -6.63
CA LEU A 117 -7.98 15.92 -6.20
C LEU A 117 -8.87 16.62 -7.24
N SER A 118 -10.06 16.07 -7.42
CA SER A 118 -11.17 16.67 -8.12
C SER A 118 -12.28 17.03 -7.13
N GLY A 119 -12.74 18.29 -7.16
CA GLY A 119 -13.71 18.81 -6.21
C GLY A 119 -13.10 19.24 -4.87
N LYS A 120 -13.96 19.79 -3.99
CA LYS A 120 -13.59 20.24 -2.63
C LYS A 120 -14.40 19.52 -1.56
N ASN A 121 -15.71 19.44 -1.75
CA ASN A 121 -16.60 18.67 -0.89
C ASN A 121 -16.65 17.23 -1.41
N ASN A 122 -16.28 16.26 -0.56
CA ASN A 122 -16.14 14.83 -0.92
C ASN A 122 -15.30 14.62 -2.19
N PRO A 123 -14.03 15.09 -2.19
CA PRO A 123 -13.21 15.07 -3.38
C PRO A 123 -12.89 13.64 -3.81
N THR A 124 -12.59 13.50 -5.10
CA THR A 124 -12.20 12.21 -5.68
C THR A 124 -10.83 12.30 -6.35
N VAL A 125 -10.20 11.14 -6.51
CA VAL A 125 -8.96 10.96 -7.27
C VAL A 125 -9.21 9.90 -8.32
N SER A 126 -8.87 10.17 -9.59
CA SER A 126 -9.03 9.22 -10.69
C SER A 126 -7.74 8.46 -10.94
N TYR A 127 -7.85 7.15 -11.12
CA TYR A 127 -6.75 6.27 -11.49
C TYR A 127 -7.08 5.46 -12.74
N THR A 128 -6.05 5.13 -13.52
CA THR A 128 -6.11 4.10 -14.55
C THR A 128 -5.04 3.07 -14.23
N ILE A 129 -5.42 1.79 -14.16
CA ILE A 129 -4.49 0.69 -13.91
C ILE A 129 -4.21 -0.08 -15.21
N THR A 130 -2.98 -0.47 -15.40
CA THR A 130 -2.47 -1.32 -16.48
C THR A 130 -2.05 -2.71 -15.98
N GLY A 131 -2.06 -2.92 -14.67
CA GLY A 131 -1.81 -4.21 -14.03
C GLY A 131 -0.59 -4.23 -13.11
N ASP A 132 0.16 -3.14 -13.03
CA ASP A 132 1.34 -3.00 -12.18
C ASP A 132 1.12 -2.02 -11.02
N GLU A 133 0.18 -1.09 -11.19
CA GLU A 133 -0.10 -0.05 -10.22
C GLU A 133 -0.76 -0.64 -8.98
N ASP A 134 -0.25 -0.23 -7.82
CA ASP A 134 -0.87 -0.52 -6.54
C ASP A 134 -1.51 0.76 -5.98
N ILE A 135 -2.83 0.74 -5.82
CA ILE A 135 -3.55 1.87 -5.23
C ILE A 135 -3.71 1.60 -3.75
N MET A 136 -3.19 2.52 -2.93
CA MET A 136 -3.30 2.46 -1.48
C MET A 136 -3.93 3.72 -0.92
N ALA A 137 -4.57 3.59 0.23
CA ALA A 137 -4.97 4.74 1.03
C ALA A 137 -4.85 4.45 2.52
N THR A 138 -4.70 5.51 3.30
CA THR A 138 -4.69 5.43 4.76
C THR A 138 -6.11 5.45 5.31
N GLU A 139 -6.22 5.06 6.57
CA GLU A 139 -7.34 5.43 7.41
C GLU A 139 -7.47 6.96 7.55
N VAL A 140 -8.66 7.41 7.98
CA VAL A 140 -8.87 8.78 8.46
C VAL A 140 -8.24 8.93 9.83
N GLN A 141 -7.44 9.98 9.99
CA GLN A 141 -7.06 10.45 11.32
C GLN A 141 -7.38 11.94 11.46
N THR A 142 -7.73 12.32 12.68
CA THR A 142 -7.89 13.71 13.11
C THR A 142 -6.78 14.07 14.08
N GLY A 143 -6.12 15.20 13.87
CA GLY A 143 -4.99 15.64 14.68
C GLY A 143 -4.99 17.15 14.93
N ALA A 144 -4.32 17.56 15.99
CA ALA A 144 -4.13 18.95 16.43
C ALA A 144 -2.79 19.08 17.18
N ALA A 145 -2.37 20.31 17.50
CA ALA A 145 -1.08 20.54 18.17
C ALA A 145 -0.99 19.82 19.54
N ASN A 146 -2.11 19.74 20.27
CA ASN A 146 -2.22 19.04 21.56
C ASN A 146 -2.56 17.55 21.44
N ALA A 147 -2.85 17.05 20.23
CA ALA A 147 -3.22 15.67 19.95
C ALA A 147 -2.76 15.29 18.55
N LYS A 148 -1.46 14.96 18.43
CA LYS A 148 -0.79 14.70 17.15
C LYS A 148 -1.28 13.41 16.50
N PHE A 149 -1.06 13.29 15.19
CA PHE A 149 -1.34 12.05 14.46
C PHE A 149 -0.50 10.89 15.00
N ILE A 150 -1.07 9.69 14.97
CA ILE A 150 -0.32 8.44 15.12
C ILE A 150 0.19 8.00 13.73
N PRO A 151 1.12 7.04 13.64
CA PRO A 151 1.55 6.54 12.35
C PRO A 151 0.36 6.04 11.52
N PHE A 152 0.29 6.47 10.26
CA PHE A 152 -0.72 6.02 9.30
C PHE A 152 -0.36 4.66 8.70
N THR A 153 -1.31 3.95 8.10
CA THR A 153 -1.02 2.74 7.33
C THR A 153 -1.61 2.83 5.93
N PHE A 154 -0.78 2.83 4.89
CA PHE A 154 -1.24 2.71 3.51
C PHE A 154 -1.72 1.29 3.25
N GLN A 155 -3.04 1.11 3.18
CA GLN A 155 -3.67 -0.18 2.92
C GLN A 155 -3.91 -0.36 1.42
N HIS A 156 -3.55 -1.54 0.90
CA HIS A 156 -3.82 -1.96 -0.47
C HIS A 156 -5.32 -2.00 -0.76
N LEU A 157 -5.74 -1.35 -1.85
CA LEU A 157 -7.14 -1.28 -2.29
C LEU A 157 -7.42 -2.20 -3.49
N LEU A 158 -6.38 -2.74 -4.11
CA LEU A 158 -6.45 -3.73 -5.18
C LEU A 158 -6.16 -5.14 -4.66
N THR A 159 -6.35 -6.15 -5.50
CA THR A 159 -5.91 -7.54 -5.25
C THR A 159 -4.83 -7.93 -6.24
N GLN A 160 -3.88 -8.76 -5.82
CA GLN A 160 -2.81 -9.28 -6.68
C GLN A 160 -3.12 -10.71 -7.09
N LEU A 161 -3.09 -10.97 -8.39
CA LEU A 161 -3.12 -12.32 -8.95
C LEU A 161 -1.71 -12.68 -9.42
N GLN A 162 -1.16 -13.78 -8.92
CA GLN A 162 0.13 -14.32 -9.32
C GLN A 162 -0.07 -15.57 -10.18
N PHE A 163 0.77 -15.77 -11.18
CA PHE A 163 0.60 -16.83 -12.18
C PHE A 163 1.88 -17.67 -12.28
N LYS A 164 1.76 -18.96 -11.96
CA LYS A 164 2.79 -19.98 -12.17
C LYS A 164 2.34 -20.94 -13.28
N CYS A 165 3.23 -21.27 -14.20
CA CYS A 165 2.99 -22.31 -15.22
C CYS A 165 3.68 -23.61 -14.81
N SER A 166 2.91 -24.67 -14.61
CA SER A 166 3.37 -25.97 -14.11
C SER A 166 2.89 -27.10 -15.02
N GLY A 167 3.66 -28.19 -15.15
CA GLY A 167 3.24 -29.38 -15.90
C GLY A 167 4.14 -30.58 -15.61
N SER A 168 3.68 -31.79 -15.95
CA SER A 168 4.53 -32.99 -15.83
C SER A 168 5.74 -32.92 -16.78
N ALA A 169 6.74 -33.79 -16.57
CA ALA A 169 7.91 -33.86 -17.44
C ALA A 169 7.55 -34.10 -18.92
N GLU A 170 6.48 -34.84 -19.19
CA GLU A 170 5.94 -35.05 -20.54
C GLU A 170 5.23 -33.80 -21.07
N ALA A 171 4.47 -33.10 -20.24
CA ALA A 171 3.78 -31.88 -20.64
C ALA A 171 4.78 -30.76 -21.00
N VAL A 172 5.83 -30.59 -20.20
CA VAL A 172 6.92 -29.62 -20.46
C VAL A 172 7.56 -29.84 -21.84
N LYS A 173 7.72 -31.10 -22.27
CA LYS A 173 8.27 -31.41 -23.62
C LYS A 173 7.34 -31.00 -24.75
N LYS A 174 6.03 -31.04 -24.53
CA LYS A 174 5.01 -30.67 -25.53
C LYS A 174 4.73 -29.18 -25.56
N TRP A 175 4.78 -28.52 -24.40
CA TRP A 175 4.53 -27.10 -24.24
C TRP A 175 5.83 -26.29 -24.28
N THR A 176 6.26 -25.92 -25.47
CA THR A 176 7.60 -25.35 -25.69
C THR A 176 7.68 -23.83 -25.47
N LYS A 177 6.54 -23.16 -25.26
CA LYS A 177 6.49 -21.71 -25.01
C LYS A 177 5.15 -21.30 -24.41
N VAL A 178 5.17 -20.37 -23.46
CA VAL A 178 4.02 -19.57 -23.02
C VAL A 178 4.20 -18.16 -23.60
N SER A 179 3.34 -17.79 -24.54
CA SER A 179 3.43 -16.51 -25.27
C SER A 179 2.80 -15.36 -24.49
N SER A 180 1.67 -15.60 -23.81
CA SER A 180 0.99 -14.58 -23.00
C SER A 180 -0.07 -15.19 -22.09
N ILE A 181 -0.26 -14.57 -20.94
CA ILE A 181 -1.43 -14.76 -20.07
C ILE A 181 -2.14 -13.41 -19.96
N THR A 182 -3.45 -13.38 -20.24
CA THR A 182 -4.25 -12.14 -20.23
C THR A 182 -5.52 -12.35 -19.42
N VAL A 183 -5.78 -11.45 -18.47
CA VAL A 183 -7.05 -11.38 -17.76
C VAL A 183 -8.00 -10.46 -18.52
N LYS A 184 -9.18 -10.96 -18.89
CA LYS A 184 -10.18 -10.24 -19.68
C LYS A 184 -11.24 -9.62 -18.79
N ASN A 185 -11.97 -8.65 -19.36
CA ASN A 185 -13.15 -8.03 -18.75
C ASN A 185 -12.88 -7.44 -17.35
N VAL A 186 -11.74 -6.77 -17.18
CA VAL A 186 -11.40 -6.10 -15.92
C VAL A 186 -11.78 -4.62 -15.96
N TYR A 187 -12.05 -4.06 -14.79
CA TYR A 187 -12.12 -2.62 -14.60
C TYR A 187 -10.72 -2.05 -14.53
N ASN A 188 -10.43 -1.06 -15.38
CA ASN A 188 -9.12 -0.40 -15.39
C ASN A 188 -9.19 1.09 -15.03
N THR A 189 -10.39 1.67 -14.94
CA THR A 189 -10.60 3.08 -14.59
C THR A 189 -11.34 3.15 -13.26
N LEU A 190 -10.71 3.79 -12.29
CA LEU A 190 -11.10 3.76 -10.88
C LEU A 190 -11.16 5.17 -10.31
N SER A 191 -12.02 5.36 -9.30
CA SER A 191 -12.15 6.61 -8.55
C SER A 191 -12.05 6.32 -7.06
N LEU A 192 -11.10 6.98 -6.41
CA LEU A 192 -10.95 6.99 -4.95
C LEU A 192 -11.69 8.19 -4.39
N SER A 193 -12.83 7.98 -3.73
CA SER A 193 -13.54 9.03 -2.99
C SER A 193 -12.99 9.17 -1.59
N LEU A 194 -12.87 10.42 -1.11
CA LEU A 194 -12.37 10.73 0.22
C LEU A 194 -13.47 11.36 1.06
N ASP A 195 -13.78 10.74 2.19
CA ASP A 195 -14.76 11.23 3.15
C ASP A 195 -14.14 11.32 4.55
N LYS A 196 -14.51 12.36 5.30
CA LYS A 196 -13.92 12.66 6.62
C LYS A 196 -14.37 11.69 7.72
N THR A 197 -15.37 10.86 7.46
CA THR A 197 -15.95 9.92 8.43
C THR A 197 -15.64 8.47 8.06
N SER A 198 -15.89 8.10 6.82
CA SER A 198 -15.73 6.75 6.27
C SER A 198 -14.38 6.50 5.61
N GLY A 199 -13.60 7.56 5.37
CA GLY A 199 -12.26 7.50 4.80
C GLY A 199 -12.25 7.33 3.29
N ALA A 200 -11.23 6.63 2.80
CA ALA A 200 -11.02 6.43 1.37
C ALA A 200 -11.79 5.19 0.87
N THR A 201 -12.55 5.36 -0.21
CA THR A 201 -13.27 4.25 -0.87
C THR A 201 -12.95 4.22 -2.35
N LEU A 202 -12.46 3.07 -2.83
CA LEU A 202 -12.16 2.87 -4.25
C LEU A 202 -13.34 2.22 -4.97
N ALA A 203 -13.79 2.85 -6.05
CA ALA A 203 -14.88 2.39 -6.89
C ALA A 203 -14.45 2.39 -8.36
N THR A 204 -15.19 1.66 -9.20
CA THR A 204 -14.98 1.66 -10.64
C THR A 204 -15.70 2.84 -11.29
N THR A 205 -15.13 3.36 -12.38
CA THR A 205 -15.78 4.39 -13.20
C THR A 205 -15.88 3.88 -14.62
N GLY A 206 -16.87 3.04 -14.90
CA GLY A 206 -17.08 2.48 -16.24
C GLY A 206 -17.48 1.01 -16.20
N SER A 207 -17.16 0.28 -17.26
CA SER A 207 -17.48 -1.13 -17.42
C SER A 207 -16.24 -2.01 -17.40
N ALA A 208 -16.40 -3.25 -16.99
CA ALA A 208 -15.36 -4.28 -17.04
C ALA A 208 -15.18 -4.78 -18.49
N ASN A 209 -14.39 -4.07 -19.29
CA ASN A 209 -14.21 -4.36 -20.72
C ASN A 209 -12.75 -4.28 -21.18
N THR A 210 -11.82 -4.11 -20.24
CA THR A 210 -10.39 -4.05 -20.55
C THR A 210 -9.75 -5.42 -20.39
N SER A 211 -8.71 -5.68 -21.18
CA SER A 211 -7.85 -6.85 -21.04
C SER A 211 -6.48 -6.41 -20.56
N LEU A 212 -5.98 -7.00 -19.48
CA LEU A 212 -4.64 -6.70 -18.96
C LEU A 212 -3.75 -7.94 -19.07
N SER A 213 -2.52 -7.73 -19.53
CA SER A 213 -1.54 -8.80 -19.69
C SER A 213 -0.76 -8.97 -18.39
N VAL A 214 -0.46 -10.22 -18.03
CA VAL A 214 0.34 -10.53 -16.85
C VAL A 214 1.75 -9.95 -17.01
N ILE A 215 2.17 -9.18 -16.01
CA ILE A 215 3.52 -8.62 -15.91
C ILE A 215 4.47 -9.74 -15.48
N GLY A 216 5.64 -9.83 -16.11
CA GLY A 216 6.58 -10.91 -15.84
C GLY A 216 6.03 -12.31 -16.17
N CYS A 217 5.10 -12.40 -17.12
CA CYS A 217 4.47 -13.66 -17.55
C CYS A 217 5.51 -14.78 -17.72
N PRO A 218 5.31 -15.97 -17.12
CA PRO A 218 6.17 -17.12 -17.34
C PRO A 218 6.31 -17.39 -18.84
N GLU A 219 7.53 -17.58 -19.33
CA GLU A 219 7.81 -17.83 -20.75
C GLU A 219 7.77 -19.32 -21.10
N GLU A 220 7.88 -20.20 -20.10
CA GLU A 220 7.92 -21.65 -20.24
C GLU A 220 7.09 -22.34 -19.16
N VAL A 221 6.72 -23.59 -19.42
CA VAL A 221 6.10 -24.47 -18.42
C VAL A 221 7.20 -25.11 -17.59
N SER A 222 7.14 -24.96 -16.27
CA SER A 222 8.10 -25.56 -15.34
C SER A 222 7.60 -26.91 -14.81
N ALA A 223 8.53 -27.77 -14.39
CA ALA A 223 8.18 -28.94 -13.58
C ALA A 223 7.55 -28.47 -12.24
N PRO A 224 6.69 -29.29 -11.59
CA PRO A 224 5.96 -28.84 -10.40
C PRO A 224 6.88 -28.47 -9.23
N ASP A 225 8.03 -29.17 -9.14
CA ASP A 225 9.07 -29.07 -8.13
C ASP A 225 10.25 -28.14 -8.52
N ALA A 226 10.09 -27.34 -9.58
CA ALA A 226 11.09 -26.32 -9.94
C ALA A 226 11.39 -25.41 -8.74
N ALA A 227 12.68 -25.22 -8.43
CA ALA A 227 13.13 -24.51 -7.24
C ALA A 227 12.82 -23.00 -7.28
N ASP A 228 12.83 -22.40 -8.47
CA ASP A 228 12.55 -20.98 -8.69
C ASP A 228 11.76 -20.80 -9.99
N PRO A 229 10.48 -21.20 -10.01
CA PRO A 229 9.66 -21.03 -11.21
C PRO A 229 9.44 -19.53 -11.43
N GLN A 230 9.46 -19.09 -12.69
CA GLN A 230 9.04 -17.73 -12.99
C GLN A 230 7.58 -17.56 -12.59
N ILE A 231 7.29 -16.48 -11.87
CA ILE A 231 5.93 -16.10 -11.46
C ILE A 231 5.64 -14.72 -12.03
N GLY A 232 4.60 -14.64 -12.84
CA GLY A 232 4.05 -13.36 -13.28
C GLY A 232 3.00 -12.84 -12.30
N TYR A 233 2.66 -11.56 -12.37
CA TYR A 233 1.61 -10.96 -11.55
C TYR A 233 0.72 -9.99 -12.32
N LEU A 234 -0.40 -9.67 -11.69
CA LEU A 234 -1.32 -8.65 -12.14
C LEU A 234 -2.08 -8.04 -10.95
N MET A 235 -2.09 -6.72 -10.86
CA MET A 235 -2.94 -5.95 -9.95
C MET A 235 -4.30 -5.68 -10.60
N VAL A 236 -5.38 -6.06 -9.94
CA VAL A 236 -6.75 -5.88 -10.44
C VAL A 236 -7.68 -5.32 -9.36
N TYR A 237 -8.73 -4.62 -9.80
CA TYR A 237 -9.79 -4.19 -8.88
C TYR A 237 -10.66 -5.39 -8.48
N PRO A 238 -10.73 -5.75 -7.19
CA PRO A 238 -11.56 -6.86 -6.72
C PRO A 238 -13.04 -6.49 -6.78
N VAL A 239 -13.86 -7.41 -7.28
CA VAL A 239 -15.33 -7.32 -7.21
C VAL A 239 -15.88 -8.44 -6.32
N ALA A 240 -17.15 -8.32 -5.92
CA ALA A 240 -17.81 -9.35 -5.13
C ALA A 240 -17.67 -10.73 -5.80
N ASP A 241 -17.28 -11.72 -5.00
CA ASP A 241 -17.10 -13.13 -5.39
C ASP A 241 -16.11 -13.38 -6.55
N MET A 242 -15.26 -12.41 -6.89
CA MET A 242 -14.32 -12.50 -8.01
C MET A 242 -13.44 -13.75 -7.90
N GLY A 243 -13.40 -14.58 -8.94
CA GLY A 243 -12.62 -15.81 -8.96
C GLY A 243 -13.27 -17.00 -8.27
N THR A 244 -14.54 -16.89 -7.85
CA THR A 244 -15.37 -18.04 -7.45
C THR A 244 -16.25 -18.51 -8.62
N GLU A 245 -17.04 -19.56 -8.42
CA GLU A 245 -18.01 -20.06 -9.42
C GLU A 245 -19.07 -19.03 -9.81
N SER A 246 -19.48 -18.14 -8.89
CA SER A 246 -20.51 -17.12 -9.19
C SER A 246 -19.96 -15.94 -10.00
N ALA A 247 -18.65 -15.71 -9.96
CA ALA A 247 -17.99 -14.62 -10.68
C ALA A 247 -16.56 -15.01 -11.13
N ALA A 248 -16.48 -16.00 -12.02
CA ALA A 248 -15.21 -16.51 -12.51
C ALA A 248 -14.40 -15.43 -13.26
N ILE A 249 -13.07 -15.44 -13.10
CA ILE A 249 -12.16 -14.56 -13.83
C ILE A 249 -11.90 -15.19 -15.20
N ALA A 250 -12.13 -14.42 -16.27
CA ALA A 250 -11.86 -14.87 -17.63
C ALA A 250 -10.38 -14.71 -17.99
N LEU A 251 -9.68 -15.84 -18.12
CA LEU A 251 -8.27 -15.88 -18.55
C LEU A 251 -8.17 -16.33 -20.01
N GLU A 252 -7.31 -15.67 -20.78
CA GLU A 252 -6.84 -16.14 -22.08
C GLU A 252 -5.35 -16.47 -21.98
N VAL A 253 -4.98 -17.69 -22.35
CA VAL A 253 -3.61 -18.17 -22.37
C VAL A 253 -3.22 -18.49 -23.80
N LYS A 254 -2.11 -17.92 -24.27
CA LYS A 254 -1.48 -18.28 -25.54
C LYS A 254 -0.19 -19.03 -25.28
N ALA A 255 -0.06 -20.22 -25.85
CA ALA A 255 1.09 -21.09 -25.64
C ALA A 255 1.29 -22.04 -26.82
N THR A 256 2.52 -22.50 -27.06
CA THR A 256 2.87 -23.43 -28.14
C THR A 256 2.81 -24.86 -27.64
N TYR A 257 1.95 -25.68 -28.24
CA TYR A 257 1.80 -27.10 -27.97
C TYR A 257 2.13 -27.92 -29.22
N ASP A 258 3.05 -28.88 -29.11
CA ASP A 258 3.50 -29.73 -30.22
C ASP A 258 3.85 -28.92 -31.48
N GLY A 259 4.55 -27.79 -31.28
CA GLY A 259 5.00 -26.89 -32.34
C GLY A 259 3.92 -25.95 -32.91
N THR A 260 2.70 -25.96 -32.38
CA THR A 260 1.59 -25.09 -32.85
C THR A 260 1.12 -24.15 -31.74
N GLU A 261 0.97 -22.86 -32.03
CA GLU A 261 0.39 -21.91 -31.07
C GLU A 261 -1.10 -22.18 -30.86
N LYS A 262 -1.51 -22.28 -29.60
CA LYS A 262 -2.90 -22.40 -29.14
C LYS A 262 -3.28 -21.15 -28.37
N THR A 263 -4.56 -20.77 -28.50
CA THR A 263 -5.22 -19.80 -27.61
C THR A 263 -6.30 -20.55 -26.82
N LEU A 264 -6.20 -20.54 -25.50
CA LEU A 264 -7.10 -21.24 -24.59
C LEU A 264 -7.80 -20.25 -23.67
N GLN A 265 -9.11 -20.46 -23.45
CA GLN A 265 -9.88 -19.74 -22.45
C GLN A 265 -9.94 -20.60 -21.19
N VAL A 266 -9.48 -20.06 -20.06
CA VAL A 266 -9.25 -20.82 -18.84
C VAL A 266 -9.87 -20.07 -17.65
N PRO A 267 -11.16 -20.29 -17.32
CA PRO A 267 -11.78 -19.56 -16.23
C PRO A 267 -11.15 -19.91 -14.87
N ILE A 268 -10.93 -18.91 -14.02
CA ILE A 268 -10.55 -19.10 -12.62
C ILE A 268 -11.81 -18.97 -11.78
N SER A 269 -12.24 -20.06 -11.13
CA SER A 269 -13.48 -20.13 -10.36
C SER A 269 -13.33 -20.79 -8.99
N ASN A 270 -12.09 -21.04 -8.56
CA ASN A 270 -11.77 -21.80 -7.35
C ASN A 270 -10.95 -20.99 -6.31
N ILE A 271 -10.97 -19.65 -6.37
CA ILE A 271 -10.41 -18.82 -5.30
C ILE A 271 -11.34 -18.87 -4.09
N SER A 272 -10.94 -19.59 -3.04
CA SER A 272 -11.75 -19.69 -1.82
C SER A 272 -12.00 -18.32 -1.19
N GLY A 273 -13.27 -17.95 -1.01
CA GLY A 273 -13.68 -16.63 -0.49
C GLY A 273 -13.59 -15.47 -1.48
N GLY A 274 -13.19 -15.75 -2.74
CA GLY A 274 -12.98 -14.75 -3.78
C GLY A 274 -11.68 -13.96 -3.63
N ALA A 275 -11.32 -13.22 -4.67
CA ALA A 275 -10.18 -12.32 -4.67
C ALA A 275 -10.53 -11.03 -3.93
N GLN A 276 -9.82 -10.75 -2.83
CA GLN A 276 -10.15 -9.63 -1.94
C GLN A 276 -9.07 -8.55 -1.98
N LYS A 277 -9.47 -7.30 -1.69
CA LYS A 277 -8.53 -6.18 -1.59
C LYS A 277 -7.45 -6.47 -0.53
N GLY A 278 -6.22 -6.07 -0.83
CA GLY A 278 -5.04 -6.31 0.02
C GLY A 278 -4.65 -7.77 0.18
N GLN A 279 -5.10 -8.64 -0.72
CA GLN A 279 -4.67 -10.03 -0.77
C GLN A 279 -3.93 -10.33 -2.07
N SER A 280 -3.03 -11.31 -1.98
CA SER A 280 -2.34 -11.90 -3.12
C SER A 280 -2.76 -13.35 -3.27
N HIS A 281 -3.01 -13.81 -4.51
CA HIS A 281 -3.48 -15.15 -4.82
C HIS A 281 -2.55 -15.83 -5.82
N LEU A 282 -2.01 -17.02 -5.50
CA LEU A 282 -1.18 -17.78 -6.42
C LEU A 282 -2.05 -18.72 -7.25
N ILE A 283 -2.10 -18.45 -8.54
CA ILE A 283 -2.83 -19.23 -9.54
C ILE A 283 -1.81 -20.10 -10.27
N THR A 284 -1.91 -21.42 -10.07
CA THR A 284 -1.12 -22.40 -10.82
C THR A 284 -1.90 -22.85 -12.04
N LEU A 285 -1.36 -22.53 -13.22
CA LEU A 285 -1.81 -23.05 -14.50
C LEU A 285 -1.14 -24.41 -14.73
N ASN A 286 -1.91 -25.49 -14.66
CA ASN A 286 -1.44 -26.86 -14.86
C ASN A 286 -1.62 -27.25 -16.33
N PHE A 287 -0.53 -27.21 -17.09
CA PHE A 287 -0.48 -27.60 -18.50
C PHE A 287 -0.42 -29.13 -18.61
N THR A 288 -1.36 -29.71 -19.35
CA THR A 288 -1.51 -31.17 -19.45
C THR A 288 -0.86 -31.74 -20.71
N ILE A 289 -0.59 -33.05 -20.69
CA ILE A 289 -0.06 -33.79 -21.85
C ILE A 289 -1.01 -33.82 -23.05
N ASP A 290 -2.29 -33.54 -22.84
CA ASP A 290 -3.34 -33.55 -23.87
C ASP A 290 -3.53 -32.18 -24.53
N GLY A 291 -2.76 -31.18 -24.08
CA GLY A 291 -2.80 -29.85 -24.64
C GLY A 291 -3.95 -29.00 -24.09
N GLU A 292 -4.36 -29.28 -22.85
CA GLU A 292 -5.30 -28.50 -22.05
C GLU A 292 -4.58 -27.78 -20.89
N ILE A 293 -5.29 -26.87 -20.22
CA ILE A 293 -4.81 -26.19 -19.01
C ILE A 293 -5.90 -26.29 -17.95
N THR A 294 -5.55 -26.77 -16.76
CA THR A 294 -6.41 -26.75 -15.58
C THR A 294 -5.89 -25.73 -14.56
N ILE A 295 -6.78 -25.22 -13.72
CA ILE A 295 -6.44 -24.24 -12.69
C ILE A 295 -6.41 -24.90 -11.33
N GLU A 296 -5.30 -24.70 -10.62
CA GLU A 296 -5.25 -24.84 -9.18
C GLU A 296 -5.02 -23.45 -8.58
N ALA A 297 -6.10 -22.84 -8.07
CA ALA A 297 -5.99 -21.63 -7.29
C ALA A 297 -5.55 -22.02 -5.87
N GLY A 298 -4.26 -21.81 -5.63
CA GLY A 298 -3.65 -22.04 -4.35
C GLY A 298 -3.63 -20.78 -3.49
N ILE A 299 -3.62 -21.02 -2.21
CA ILE A 299 -3.10 -20.08 -1.23
C ILE A 299 -1.57 -20.13 -1.39
N ALA A 300 -0.93 -19.04 -1.84
CA ALA A 300 0.54 -18.96 -1.87
C ALA A 300 1.10 -19.25 -0.47
N GLU A 301 2.16 -20.07 -0.37
CA GLU A 301 2.90 -20.20 0.89
C GLU A 301 3.43 -18.83 1.34
N TRP A 302 3.46 -18.61 2.65
CA TRP A 302 3.96 -17.37 3.22
C TRP A 302 5.47 -17.28 2.99
N GLN A 303 5.89 -16.55 1.97
CA GLN A 303 7.22 -15.94 1.96
C GLN A 303 7.09 -14.63 2.76
N PRO A 304 7.85 -14.44 3.84
CA PRO A 304 7.89 -13.15 4.51
C PRO A 304 8.22 -12.09 3.46
N GLY A 305 7.27 -11.18 3.21
CA GLY A 305 7.64 -9.92 2.59
C GLY A 305 8.73 -9.29 3.43
N ASN A 306 9.66 -8.55 2.83
CA ASN A 306 10.77 -7.88 3.50
C ASN A 306 10.33 -6.77 4.50
N GLY A 307 9.13 -6.87 5.08
CA GLY A 307 8.74 -6.19 6.31
C GLY A 307 9.43 -6.87 7.49
N GLY A 308 10.67 -6.45 7.77
CA GLY A 308 11.40 -6.89 8.96
C GLY A 308 10.58 -6.66 10.23
N SER A 309 10.09 -7.75 10.83
CA SER A 309 9.62 -7.76 12.21
C SER A 309 10.84 -7.76 13.11
N SER A 310 11.17 -6.61 13.70
CA SER A 310 11.98 -6.60 14.92
C SER A 310 11.05 -6.92 16.09
N THR A 311 11.13 -8.14 16.61
CA THR A 311 10.60 -8.47 17.93
C THR A 311 11.28 -7.56 18.95
N ILE A 312 10.57 -6.55 19.46
CA ILE A 312 11.02 -5.82 20.65
C ILE A 312 10.85 -6.77 21.82
N THR A 313 11.95 -7.34 22.29
CA THR A 313 12.02 -7.94 23.63
C THR A 313 11.99 -6.78 24.64
N PRO A 314 11.00 -6.68 25.54
CA PRO A 314 11.09 -5.76 26.66
C PRO A 314 12.32 -6.14 27.49
N GLY A 315 13.27 -5.20 27.62
CA GLY A 315 14.43 -5.37 28.48
C GLY A 315 14.00 -5.59 29.93
N ALA A 316 14.69 -6.52 30.59
CA ALA A 316 14.61 -6.74 32.03
C ALA A 316 15.12 -5.53 32.82
#